data_AF-A0A7V7HAZ7-F1
#
_entry.id   AF-A0A7V7HAZ7-F1
#
_cell.length_a   1.000
_cell.length_b   1.000
_cell.length_c   1.000
_cell.angle_alpha   90.00
_cell.angle_beta   90.00
_cell.angle_gamma   90.00
#
_symmetry.space_group_name_H-M   'P 1'
#
loop_
_entity.id
_entity.type
_entity.pdbx_description
1 polymer ?
#
loop_
_entity_poly.entity_id
_entity_poly.type
_entity_poly.pdbx_seq_one_letter_code
_entity_poly.pdbx_strand_id
1 'polypeptide(L)'
;MNSKVLQIGQMNFRGNVIDHGWFKTITLDNGKPYVIAITILGEVVYWYKPTEIRDEESNQVKYKQKFKADMLQKNYQQLADSFGFTKRQVKDACDYLKDRNLLRIEFRTVFVNGTRCNNVMFIEPVPEEIQKISILYWGNGTPPTLKRNSPPTIESDSLLRSSVPASYDKTEEPPTLERKTNTEITTNITTENVSSSSSPNCFNFYEENFGMIKPFVAEEIGHWIDDLSEEVVIAAMQRALRKNKRWNYAVGILEDWANNNIRTLADIESSEEEFRRNANKRTGKVKGGGSNGSVKTSKSSEEFFSKYDFSNS
;
A
#
# COMPACT_ATOMS: atom_id res chain seq x y z
N MET A 1 19.81 14.84 38.12
CA MET A 1 19.27 14.13 36.94
C MET A 1 18.39 15.09 36.16
N ASN A 2 18.45 15.12 34.83
CA ASN A 2 17.68 16.07 34.02
C ASN A 2 16.16 15.85 34.21
N SER A 3 15.39 16.90 34.52
CA SER A 3 13.96 16.76 34.84
C SER A 3 13.13 16.28 33.65
N LYS A 4 13.54 16.61 32.42
CA LYS A 4 12.91 16.08 31.20
C LYS A 4 13.21 14.59 31.02
N VAL A 5 14.41 14.15 31.37
CA VAL A 5 14.75 12.72 31.35
C VAL A 5 13.88 11.95 32.36
N LEU A 6 13.62 12.51 33.54
CA LEU A 6 12.71 11.90 34.52
C LEU A 6 11.26 11.88 34.03
N GLN A 7 10.77 12.97 33.44
CA GLN A 7 9.41 13.04 32.88
C GLN A 7 9.21 12.04 31.75
N ILE A 8 10.17 11.93 30.83
CA ILE A 8 10.13 10.98 29.71
C ILE A 8 10.22 9.53 30.22
N GLY A 9 11.07 9.26 31.22
CA GLY A 9 11.19 7.93 31.83
C GLY A 9 9.93 7.44 32.56
N GLN A 10 9.03 8.36 32.96
CA GLN A 10 7.74 8.02 33.58
C GLN A 10 6.65 7.70 32.53
N MET A 11 6.88 7.98 31.25
CA MET A 11 5.91 7.71 30.18
C MET A 11 6.01 6.26 29.72
N ASN A 12 4.86 5.59 29.60
CA ASN A 12 4.77 4.22 29.08
C ASN A 12 4.68 4.23 27.55
N PHE A 13 5.82 4.35 26.87
CA PHE A 13 5.85 4.17 25.42
C PHE A 13 5.61 2.71 25.05
N ARG A 14 4.70 2.48 24.10
CA ARG A 14 4.50 1.20 23.43
C ARG A 14 4.70 1.43 21.94
N GLY A 15 5.48 0.58 21.30
CA GLY A 15 5.74 0.69 19.88
C GLY A 15 6.83 -0.25 19.40
N ASN A 16 7.13 -0.12 18.12
CA ASN A 16 8.10 -0.96 17.43
C ASN A 16 9.50 -0.70 17.95
N VAL A 17 10.24 -1.77 18.19
CA VAL A 17 11.64 -1.71 18.58
C VAL A 17 12.47 -1.90 17.32
N ILE A 18 13.29 -0.90 17.00
CA ILE A 18 14.19 -0.93 15.84
C ILE A 18 15.62 -0.89 16.37
N ASP A 19 16.43 -1.86 15.95
CA ASP A 19 17.86 -1.88 16.24
C ASP A 19 18.61 -0.94 15.28
N HIS A 20 19.56 -0.16 15.80
CA HIS A 20 20.29 0.82 14.99
C HIS A 20 21.17 0.16 13.90
N GLY A 21 21.59 -1.08 14.10
CA GLY A 21 22.35 -1.87 13.16
C GLY A 21 21.57 -2.19 11.87
N TRP A 22 20.24 -2.21 11.94
CA TRP A 22 19.39 -2.44 10.77
C TRP A 22 19.54 -1.34 9.73
N PHE A 23 19.77 -0.08 10.12
CA PHE A 23 20.00 1.01 9.18
C PHE A 23 21.28 0.86 8.36
N LYS A 24 22.26 0.10 8.85
CA LYS A 24 23.52 -0.13 8.14
C LYS A 24 23.50 -1.42 7.31
N THR A 25 22.65 -2.39 7.66
CA THR A 25 22.62 -3.73 7.06
C THR A 25 21.46 -3.92 6.10
N ILE A 26 20.29 -3.37 6.41
CA ILE A 26 19.09 -3.40 5.58
C ILE A 26 19.12 -2.17 4.65
N THR A 27 19.85 -2.27 3.56
CA THR A 27 20.07 -1.19 2.59
C THR A 27 19.56 -1.54 1.19
N LEU A 28 19.20 -0.50 0.44
CA LEU A 28 18.92 -0.59 -1.00
C LEU A 28 20.23 -0.78 -1.79
N ASP A 29 20.14 -1.09 -3.08
CA ASP A 29 21.33 -1.27 -3.93
C ASP A 29 22.20 0.01 -4.02
N ASN A 30 21.64 1.18 -3.74
CA ASN A 30 22.36 2.46 -3.65
C ASN A 30 23.06 2.69 -2.29
N GLY A 31 23.05 1.70 -1.40
CA GLY A 31 23.65 1.77 -0.06
C GLY A 31 22.85 2.57 0.98
N LYS A 32 21.75 3.24 0.60
CA LYS A 32 20.90 3.96 1.56
C LYS A 32 20.05 2.96 2.38
N PRO A 33 19.76 3.26 3.65
CA PRO A 33 18.90 2.40 4.47
C PRO A 33 17.53 2.21 3.84
N TYR A 34 17.05 0.97 3.77
CA TYR A 34 15.71 0.66 3.27
C TYR A 34 14.69 0.79 4.42
N VAL A 35 14.31 2.03 4.73
CA VAL A 35 13.49 2.36 5.91
C VAL A 35 12.19 1.58 5.96
N ILE A 36 11.52 1.37 4.83
CA ILE A 36 10.25 0.62 4.78
C ILE A 36 10.46 -0.82 5.26
N ALA A 37 11.51 -1.50 4.80
CA ALA A 37 11.84 -2.85 5.27
C ALA A 37 12.19 -2.87 6.77
N ILE A 38 12.96 -1.89 7.24
CA ILE A 38 13.30 -1.73 8.66
C ILE A 38 12.04 -1.56 9.52
N THR A 39 11.11 -0.71 9.10
CA THR A 39 9.85 -0.46 9.79
C THR A 39 8.97 -1.72 9.84
N ILE A 40 8.83 -2.43 8.71
CA ILE A 40 8.06 -3.68 8.64
C ILE A 40 8.69 -4.76 9.53
N LEU A 41 10.03 -4.89 9.53
CA LEU A 41 10.71 -5.83 10.41
C LEU A 41 10.46 -5.49 11.89
N GLY A 42 10.53 -4.21 12.27
CA GLY A 42 10.25 -3.75 13.62
C GLY A 42 8.82 -4.02 14.08
N GLU A 43 7.84 -3.85 13.19
CA GLU A 43 6.44 -4.23 13.43
C GLU A 43 6.31 -5.73 13.71
N VAL A 44 6.87 -6.56 12.84
CA VAL A 44 6.80 -8.03 13.01
C VAL A 44 7.48 -8.45 14.32
N VAL A 45 8.69 -7.95 14.60
CA VAL A 45 9.43 -8.25 15.85
C VAL A 45 8.64 -7.80 17.08
N TYR A 46 7.96 -6.67 17.03
CA TYR A 46 7.12 -6.21 18.14
C TYR A 46 6.01 -7.21 18.49
N TRP A 47 5.34 -7.80 17.51
CA TRP A 47 4.29 -8.80 17.74
C TRP A 47 4.82 -10.11 18.32
N TYR A 48 6.06 -10.49 17.98
CA TYR A 48 6.74 -11.66 18.51
C TYR A 48 7.43 -11.43 19.86
N LYS A 49 7.59 -10.18 20.29
CA LYS A 49 8.07 -9.86 21.65
C LYS A 49 6.99 -10.24 22.67
N PRO A 50 7.25 -11.15 23.62
CA PRO A 50 6.26 -11.55 24.61
C PRO A 50 5.89 -10.40 25.54
N THR A 51 4.65 -10.40 26.01
CA THR A 51 4.20 -9.48 27.07
C THR A 51 4.47 -10.12 28.43
N GLU A 52 5.19 -9.40 29.30
CA GLU A 52 5.43 -9.80 30.68
C GLU A 52 4.19 -9.52 31.53
N ILE A 53 3.60 -10.57 32.10
CA ILE A 53 2.53 -10.47 33.09
C ILE A 53 3.14 -10.89 34.42
N ARG A 54 3.17 -9.95 35.37
CA ARG A 54 3.59 -10.24 36.74
C ARG A 54 2.38 -10.72 37.52
N ASP A 55 2.48 -11.91 38.08
CA ASP A 55 1.46 -12.46 38.95
C ASP A 55 1.65 -11.89 40.36
N GLU A 56 0.69 -11.10 40.84
CA GLU A 56 0.79 -10.34 42.09
C GLU A 56 0.88 -11.25 43.33
N GLU A 57 0.32 -12.46 43.27
CA GLU A 57 0.33 -13.40 44.39
C GLU A 57 1.59 -14.27 44.45
N SER A 58 2.21 -14.59 43.31
CA SER A 58 3.37 -15.51 43.25
C SER A 58 4.70 -14.82 42.92
N ASN A 59 4.68 -13.54 42.57
CA ASN A 59 5.82 -12.75 42.06
C ASN A 59 6.54 -13.42 40.88
N GLN A 60 5.85 -14.33 40.16
CA GLN A 60 6.38 -15.00 38.98
C GLN A 60 6.07 -14.21 37.71
N VAL A 61 7.04 -14.11 36.80
CA VAL A 61 6.87 -13.51 35.48
C VAL A 61 6.32 -14.57 34.52
N LYS A 62 5.07 -14.40 34.10
CA LYS A 62 4.45 -15.20 33.04
C LYS A 62 4.54 -14.46 31.71
N TYR A 63 4.95 -15.16 30.66
CA TYR A 63 5.02 -14.60 29.31
C TYR A 63 3.75 -14.92 28.53
N LYS A 64 3.20 -13.92 27.84
CA LYS A 64 2.01 -14.08 27.00
C LYS A 64 2.29 -13.64 25.56
N GLN A 65 1.94 -14.49 24.61
CA GLN A 65 1.94 -14.17 23.17
C GLN A 65 0.81 -13.19 22.83
N LYS A 66 1.07 -12.27 21.89
CA LYS A 66 0.12 -11.19 21.53
C LYS A 66 -0.93 -11.62 20.50
N PHE A 67 -0.78 -12.79 19.88
CA PHE A 67 -1.68 -13.35 18.89
C PHE A 67 -1.95 -14.83 19.20
N LYS A 68 -3.04 -15.38 18.64
CA LYS A 68 -3.54 -16.73 18.99
C LYS A 68 -2.99 -17.86 18.11
N ALA A 69 -2.54 -17.53 16.90
CA ALA A 69 -2.06 -18.50 15.92
C ALA A 69 -0.57 -18.82 16.11
N ASP A 70 -0.06 -19.81 15.37
CA ASP A 70 1.35 -20.18 15.31
C ASP A 70 2.20 -19.05 14.68
N MET A 71 1.70 -18.42 13.63
CA MET A 71 2.35 -17.30 12.95
C MET A 71 1.49 -16.04 13.00
N LEU A 72 2.12 -14.87 12.91
CA LEU A 72 1.40 -13.61 12.89
C LEU A 72 0.62 -13.47 11.58
N GLN A 73 -0.71 -13.47 11.68
CA GLN A 73 -1.58 -13.18 10.55
C GLN A 73 -1.61 -11.67 10.29
N LYS A 74 -1.28 -11.26 9.06
CA LYS A 74 -1.35 -9.87 8.59
C LYS A 74 -1.84 -9.83 7.15
N ASN A 75 -1.99 -8.62 6.62
CA ASN A 75 -2.05 -8.42 5.18
C ASN A 75 -1.21 -7.19 4.78
N TYR A 76 -0.80 -7.13 3.52
CA TYR A 76 0.02 -6.03 3.01
C TYR A 76 -0.64 -4.65 3.12
N GLN A 77 -1.97 -4.60 3.01
CA GLN A 77 -2.72 -3.33 3.10
C GLN A 77 -2.74 -2.80 4.53
N GLN A 78 -2.98 -3.64 5.54
CA GLN A 78 -2.95 -3.29 6.96
C GLN A 78 -1.57 -2.75 7.37
N LEU A 79 -0.51 -3.38 6.89
CA LEU A 79 0.86 -2.92 7.11
C LEU A 79 1.12 -1.58 6.40
N ALA A 80 0.59 -1.39 5.19
CA ALA A 80 0.66 -0.12 4.47
C ALA A 80 -0.06 1.01 5.22
N ASP A 81 -1.28 0.74 5.68
CA ASP A 81 -2.14 1.71 6.37
C ASP A 81 -1.52 2.14 7.72
N SER A 82 -0.81 1.23 8.40
CA SER A 82 -0.18 1.52 9.70
C SER A 82 0.93 2.57 9.64
N PHE A 83 1.63 2.69 8.51
CA PHE A 83 2.82 3.55 8.36
C PHE A 83 2.71 4.56 7.21
N GLY A 84 1.56 4.59 6.51
CA GLY A 84 1.34 5.50 5.38
C GLY A 84 2.14 5.14 4.12
N PHE A 85 2.46 3.86 3.92
CA PHE A 85 3.12 3.38 2.70
C PHE A 85 2.11 2.87 1.67
N THR A 86 2.53 2.75 0.42
CA THR A 86 1.72 2.03 -0.58
C THR A 86 1.81 0.52 -0.35
N LYS A 87 0.74 -0.23 -0.67
CA LYS A 87 0.74 -1.70 -0.63
C LYS A 87 1.91 -2.31 -1.41
N ARG A 88 2.29 -1.69 -2.53
CA ARG A 88 3.42 -2.12 -3.36
C ARG A 88 4.74 -1.99 -2.61
N GLN A 89 5.01 -0.84 -2.00
CA GLN A 89 6.22 -0.63 -1.20
C GLN A 89 6.34 -1.63 -0.05
N VAL A 90 5.23 -1.94 0.61
CA VAL A 90 5.20 -2.95 1.67
C VAL A 90 5.47 -4.35 1.12
N LYS A 91 4.85 -4.72 -0.01
CA LYS A 91 5.12 -6.00 -0.68
C LYS A 91 6.60 -6.12 -1.04
N ASP A 92 7.15 -5.11 -1.70
CA ASP A 92 8.56 -5.08 -2.13
C ASP A 92 9.50 -5.18 -0.91
N ALA A 93 9.16 -4.52 0.21
CA ALA A 93 9.90 -4.61 1.46
C ALA A 93 9.82 -6.01 2.10
N CYS A 94 8.63 -6.63 2.11
CA CYS A 94 8.44 -7.99 2.60
C CYS A 94 9.22 -9.02 1.76
N ASP A 95 9.19 -8.88 0.42
CA ASP A 95 9.95 -9.74 -0.49
C ASP A 95 11.46 -9.55 -0.25
N TYR A 96 11.92 -8.31 -0.11
CA TYR A 96 13.32 -7.98 0.22
C TYR A 96 13.80 -8.65 1.52
N LEU A 97 12.97 -8.65 2.56
CA LEU A 97 13.28 -9.25 3.86
C LEU A 97 13.25 -10.78 3.80
N LYS A 98 12.30 -11.35 3.04
CA LYS A 98 12.20 -12.78 2.78
C LYS A 98 13.43 -13.31 2.04
N ASP A 99 13.88 -12.62 0.99
CA ASP A 99 15.04 -13.01 0.18
C ASP A 99 16.35 -13.02 0.99
N ARG A 100 16.39 -12.27 2.10
CA ARG A 100 17.52 -12.21 3.05
C ARG A 100 17.32 -13.11 4.27
N ASN A 101 16.29 -13.97 4.25
CA ASN A 101 15.95 -14.88 5.33
C ASN A 101 15.71 -14.17 6.69
N LEU A 102 15.28 -12.90 6.66
CA LEU A 102 14.91 -12.16 7.87
C LEU A 102 13.45 -12.41 8.26
N LEU A 103 12.61 -12.72 7.27
CA LEU A 103 11.20 -13.08 7.46
C LEU A 103 10.86 -14.37 6.69
N ARG A 104 10.03 -15.22 7.29
CA ARG A 104 9.29 -16.27 6.60
C ARG A 104 7.87 -15.79 6.33
N ILE A 105 7.40 -15.91 5.09
CA ILE A 105 6.05 -15.51 4.67
C ILE A 105 5.37 -16.69 3.99
N GLU A 106 4.21 -17.08 4.52
CA GLU A 106 3.37 -18.15 4.01
C GLU A 106 1.97 -17.64 3.69
N PHE A 107 1.34 -18.22 2.66
CA PHE A 107 -0.05 -17.96 2.33
C PHE A 107 -0.85 -19.24 2.56
N ARG A 108 -1.79 -19.18 3.49
CA ARG A 108 -2.61 -20.33 3.90
C ARG A 108 -4.07 -20.06 3.62
N THR A 109 -4.84 -21.13 3.47
CA THR A 109 -6.30 -21.06 3.44
C THR A 109 -6.81 -21.26 4.86
N VAL A 110 -7.64 -20.34 5.36
CA VAL A 110 -8.21 -20.39 6.70
C VAL A 110 -9.72 -20.29 6.64
N PHE A 111 -10.41 -20.92 7.59
CA PHE A 111 -11.86 -20.83 7.73
C PHE A 111 -12.18 -19.91 8.90
N VAL A 112 -12.77 -18.75 8.63
CA VAL A 112 -13.19 -17.78 9.64
C VAL A 112 -14.71 -17.70 9.60
N ASN A 113 -15.38 -18.06 10.69
CA ASN A 113 -16.84 -18.01 10.83
C ASN A 113 -17.61 -18.72 9.69
N GLY A 114 -17.09 -19.87 9.22
CA GLY A 114 -17.70 -20.64 8.11
C GLY A 114 -17.32 -20.16 6.71
N THR A 115 -16.68 -18.99 6.58
CA THR A 115 -16.19 -18.47 5.30
C THR A 115 -14.76 -18.93 5.03
N ARG A 116 -14.51 -19.48 3.83
CA ARG A 116 -13.18 -19.89 3.39
C ARG A 116 -12.40 -18.69 2.87
N CYS A 117 -11.39 -18.25 3.60
CA CYS A 117 -10.47 -17.20 3.20
C CYS A 117 -9.20 -17.83 2.62
N ASN A 118 -9.03 -17.73 1.30
CA ASN A 118 -7.83 -18.18 0.60
C ASN A 118 -6.71 -17.12 0.70
N ASN A 119 -5.45 -17.54 0.56
CA ASN A 119 -4.28 -16.66 0.48
C ASN A 119 -4.13 -15.70 1.67
N VAL A 120 -4.45 -16.15 2.88
CA VAL A 120 -4.20 -15.38 4.09
C VAL A 120 -2.72 -15.43 4.43
N MET A 121 -2.12 -14.25 4.61
CA MET A 121 -0.69 -14.08 4.82
C MET A 121 -0.34 -14.28 6.30
N PHE A 122 0.63 -15.16 6.53
CA PHE A 122 1.26 -15.43 7.82
C PHE A 122 2.73 -15.04 7.74
N ILE A 123 3.21 -14.29 8.73
CA ILE A 123 4.56 -13.71 8.75
C ILE A 123 5.24 -14.12 10.05
N GLU A 124 6.48 -14.56 9.96
CA GLU A 124 7.31 -14.91 11.11
C GLU A 124 8.72 -14.33 10.95
N PRO A 125 9.30 -13.70 11.98
CA PRO A 125 10.70 -13.28 11.96
C PRO A 125 11.63 -14.48 12.15
N VAL A 126 12.82 -14.44 11.55
CA VAL A 126 13.88 -15.43 11.78
C VAL A 126 14.86 -14.89 12.81
N PRO A 127 14.77 -15.29 14.10
CA PRO A 127 15.50 -14.64 15.18
C PRO A 127 17.02 -14.71 15.00
N GLU A 128 17.55 -15.82 14.49
CA GLU A 128 18.97 -16.06 14.31
C GLU A 128 19.58 -15.08 13.30
N GLU A 129 18.88 -14.81 12.19
CA GLU A 129 19.35 -13.86 11.16
C GLU A 129 19.19 -12.41 11.62
N ILE A 130 18.10 -12.10 12.34
CA ILE A 130 17.90 -10.77 12.92
C ILE A 130 18.96 -10.46 13.97
N GLN A 131 19.35 -11.45 14.78
CA GLN A 131 20.40 -11.30 15.79
C GLN A 131 21.73 -10.89 15.14
N LYS A 132 22.11 -11.53 14.02
CA LYS A 132 23.35 -11.21 13.30
C LYS A 132 23.40 -9.75 12.87
N ILE A 133 22.31 -9.21 12.35
CA ILE A 133 22.27 -7.81 11.86
C ILE A 133 22.06 -6.76 12.95
N SER A 134 21.80 -7.18 14.20
CA SER A 134 21.52 -6.29 15.32
C SER A 134 22.83 -5.83 16.00
N ILE A 135 22.93 -4.53 16.29
CA ILE A 135 24.17 -3.84 16.64
C ILE A 135 24.85 -4.41 17.90
N LEU A 136 24.06 -4.90 18.86
CA LEU A 136 24.56 -5.49 20.11
C LEU A 136 25.37 -6.77 19.89
N TYR A 137 25.20 -7.44 18.75
CA TYR A 137 25.85 -8.72 18.45
C TYR A 137 27.01 -8.57 17.46
N TRP A 138 27.39 -7.34 17.10
CA TRP A 138 28.57 -7.08 16.31
C TRP A 138 29.80 -7.13 17.21
N GLY A 139 30.49 -8.28 17.25
CA GLY A 139 31.67 -8.48 18.10
C GLY A 139 32.76 -7.41 17.97
N ASN A 140 32.80 -6.68 16.84
CA ASN A 140 33.85 -5.72 16.50
C ASN A 140 33.29 -4.40 15.89
N GLY A 141 31.98 -4.14 16.01
CA GLY A 141 31.34 -2.93 15.46
C GLY A 141 31.26 -2.85 13.92
N THR A 142 31.70 -3.88 13.20
CA THR A 142 31.61 -3.97 11.74
C THR A 142 30.26 -4.59 11.33
N PRO A 143 29.48 -3.96 10.44
CA PRO A 143 28.19 -4.51 10.01
C PRO A 143 28.38 -5.79 9.18
N PRO A 144 27.64 -6.87 9.48
CA PRO A 144 27.67 -8.07 8.65
C PRO A 144 27.05 -7.78 7.27
N THR A 145 27.62 -8.39 6.24
CA THR A 145 27.08 -8.28 4.88
C THR A 145 25.91 -9.23 4.71
N LEU A 146 24.73 -8.70 4.38
CA LEU A 146 23.58 -9.51 3.95
C LEU A 146 23.87 -10.01 2.53
N LYS A 147 24.45 -11.21 2.40
CA LYS A 147 24.67 -11.82 1.08
C LYS A 147 23.31 -12.11 0.42
N ARG A 148 23.18 -11.70 -0.84
CA ARG A 148 22.10 -12.14 -1.74
C ARG A 148 22.30 -13.64 -1.96
N ASN A 149 21.25 -14.45 -1.84
CA ASN A 149 21.30 -15.84 -2.29
C ASN A 149 21.30 -15.85 -3.82
N SER A 150 22.48 -15.68 -4.43
CA SER A 150 22.73 -15.93 -5.85
C SER A 150 23.69 -17.13 -6.00
N PRO A 151 23.59 -17.94 -7.08
CA PRO A 151 24.47 -19.08 -7.29
C PRO A 151 25.94 -18.64 -7.40
N PRO A 152 26.91 -19.49 -7.01
CA PRO A 152 28.30 -19.09 -6.96
C PRO A 152 28.87 -19.01 -8.37
N THR A 153 29.47 -17.88 -8.75
CA THR A 153 30.44 -17.86 -9.84
C THR A 153 31.55 -16.86 -9.54
N ILE A 154 32.67 -17.46 -9.11
CA ILE A 154 34.08 -17.17 -9.39
C ILE A 154 34.58 -15.72 -9.24
N GLU A 155 35.52 -15.64 -8.30
CA GLU A 155 36.46 -14.58 -7.94
C GLU A 155 37.08 -13.82 -9.12
N SER A 156 37.29 -12.51 -8.92
CA SER A 156 38.52 -11.87 -9.35
C SER A 156 38.91 -10.76 -8.38
N ASP A 157 40.04 -11.04 -7.75
CA ASP A 157 40.93 -10.24 -6.93
C ASP A 157 41.28 -8.87 -7.53
N SER A 158 41.17 -7.79 -6.74
CA SER A 158 42.14 -6.69 -6.73
C SER A 158 41.83 -5.68 -5.62
N LEU A 159 42.71 -5.62 -4.62
CA LEU A 159 42.86 -4.50 -3.70
C LEU A 159 43.40 -3.26 -4.44
N LEU A 160 42.97 -2.06 -4.05
CA LEU A 160 43.85 -1.00 -3.54
C LEU A 160 43.07 0.24 -3.05
N ARG A 161 43.61 0.81 -1.98
CA ARG A 161 43.13 1.89 -1.12
C ARG A 161 43.34 3.26 -1.77
N SER A 162 42.42 4.20 -1.57
CA SER A 162 42.72 5.64 -1.66
C SER A 162 41.80 6.45 -0.76
N SER A 163 42.40 7.33 0.03
CA SER A 163 41.78 8.21 1.02
C SER A 163 41.71 9.64 0.49
N VAL A 164 40.53 10.28 0.46
CA VAL A 164 40.32 11.71 0.77
C VAL A 164 38.81 11.99 1.01
N PRO A 165 38.39 13.14 1.60
CA PRO A 165 37.40 13.18 2.66
C PRO A 165 36.06 13.83 2.23
N ALA A 166 35.16 13.98 3.21
CA ALA A 166 33.79 14.47 3.08
C ALA A 166 33.62 15.80 2.33
N SER A 167 32.61 15.85 1.46
CA SER A 167 32.03 17.08 0.95
C SER A 167 30.51 16.92 0.90
N TYR A 168 29.84 17.89 1.52
CA TYR A 168 28.40 18.05 1.68
C TYR A 168 27.74 18.67 0.43
N ASP A 169 26.42 18.59 0.42
CA ASP A 169 25.44 19.19 -0.51
C ASP A 169 25.26 18.53 -1.88
N LYS A 170 24.23 17.68 -1.94
CA LYS A 170 23.23 17.72 -3.02
C LYS A 170 21.88 17.23 -2.49
N THR A 171 20.91 18.14 -2.52
CA THR A 171 19.48 17.89 -2.39
C THR A 171 19.05 17.01 -3.57
N GLU A 172 18.76 15.72 -3.32
CA GLU A 172 18.18 14.84 -4.32
C GLU A 172 16.83 14.30 -3.83
N GLU A 173 15.82 14.55 -4.66
CA GLU A 173 14.44 14.10 -4.56
C GLU A 173 14.32 12.58 -4.33
N PRO A 174 13.20 12.10 -3.76
CA PRO A 174 13.01 10.68 -3.48
C PRO A 174 13.02 9.85 -4.78
N PRO A 175 13.70 8.67 -4.78
CA PRO A 175 13.82 7.86 -5.99
C PRO A 175 12.48 7.25 -6.38
N THR A 176 11.95 7.68 -7.52
CA THR A 176 10.82 7.01 -8.18
C THR A 176 11.36 5.80 -8.93
N LEU A 177 10.91 4.59 -8.57
CA LEU A 177 11.19 3.37 -9.32
C LEU A 177 10.36 3.39 -10.62
N GLU A 178 10.87 4.03 -11.67
CA GLU A 178 10.32 3.80 -13.01
C GLU A 178 10.84 2.46 -13.53
N ARG A 179 9.94 1.47 -13.64
CA ARG A 179 10.20 0.24 -14.38
C ARG A 179 9.21 0.12 -15.53
N LYS A 180 9.74 0.04 -16.74
CA LYS A 180 9.00 -0.28 -17.98
C LYS A 180 8.40 -1.70 -17.86
N THR A 181 7.09 -1.81 -18.04
CA THR A 181 6.37 -3.09 -18.08
C THR A 181 6.27 -3.54 -19.53
N ASN A 182 6.94 -4.65 -19.88
CA ASN A 182 6.65 -5.41 -21.10
C ASN A 182 6.50 -6.87 -20.68
N THR A 183 5.28 -7.37 -20.56
CA THR A 183 4.97 -8.80 -20.74
C THR A 183 3.51 -8.93 -21.14
N GLU A 184 3.28 -9.47 -22.33
CA GLU A 184 1.97 -9.90 -22.84
C GLU A 184 1.41 -11.00 -21.93
N ILE A 185 0.14 -10.90 -21.54
CA ILE A 185 -0.59 -11.98 -20.89
C ILE A 185 -1.60 -12.51 -21.91
N THR A 186 -1.35 -13.71 -22.42
CA THR A 186 -2.37 -14.52 -23.10
C THR A 186 -3.09 -15.35 -22.04
N THR A 187 -4.36 -15.03 -21.78
CA THR A 187 -5.23 -15.82 -20.90
C THR A 187 -6.23 -16.59 -21.77
N ASN A 188 -6.13 -17.93 -21.76
CA ASN A 188 -7.21 -18.80 -22.20
C ASN A 188 -8.26 -18.87 -21.08
N ILE A 189 -9.46 -18.36 -21.34
CA ILE A 189 -10.60 -18.42 -20.42
C ILE A 189 -11.38 -19.70 -20.74
N THR A 190 -11.52 -20.60 -19.76
CA THR A 190 -12.54 -21.66 -19.80
C THR A 190 -13.73 -21.17 -18.98
N THR A 191 -14.84 -20.96 -19.68
CA THR A 191 -16.14 -20.56 -19.14
C THR A 191 -16.84 -21.77 -18.56
N GLU A 192 -17.24 -21.71 -17.29
CA GLU A 192 -18.42 -22.46 -16.83
C GLU A 192 -19.45 -21.48 -16.28
N ASN A 193 -20.60 -21.51 -16.96
CA ASN A 193 -21.82 -20.78 -16.67
C ASN A 193 -22.44 -21.25 -15.35
N VAL A 194 -22.84 -20.30 -14.51
CA VAL A 194 -24.10 -20.42 -13.75
C VAL A 194 -24.92 -19.17 -14.02
N SER A 195 -26.04 -19.39 -14.70
CA SER A 195 -27.01 -18.38 -15.09
C SER A 195 -27.97 -18.09 -13.93
N SER A 196 -28.08 -16.83 -13.55
CA SER A 196 -29.32 -16.26 -13.02
C SER A 196 -29.44 -14.82 -13.51
N SER A 197 -30.44 -14.58 -14.35
CA SER A 197 -30.78 -13.32 -14.98
C SER A 197 -31.31 -12.28 -13.99
N SER A 198 -30.68 -11.10 -13.93
CA SER A 198 -31.33 -9.78 -14.02
C SER A 198 -30.34 -8.68 -13.59
N SER A 199 -30.23 -7.64 -14.43
CA SER A 199 -29.47 -6.39 -14.30
C SER A 199 -27.92 -6.45 -14.33
N PRO A 200 -27.27 -5.43 -14.94
CA PRO A 200 -25.82 -5.26 -14.86
C PRO A 200 -25.43 -4.99 -13.41
N ASN A 201 -24.92 -5.98 -12.68
CA ASN A 201 -24.55 -5.80 -11.28
C ASN A 201 -23.26 -4.96 -11.17
N CYS A 202 -23.41 -3.71 -10.74
CA CYS A 202 -22.32 -2.75 -10.61
C CYS A 202 -21.25 -3.19 -9.59
N PHE A 203 -21.65 -3.92 -8.55
CA PHE A 203 -20.71 -4.50 -7.57
C PHE A 203 -19.86 -5.59 -8.22
N ASN A 204 -20.45 -6.50 -9.00
CA ASN A 204 -19.70 -7.52 -9.74
C ASN A 204 -18.76 -6.87 -10.75
N PHE A 205 -19.24 -5.85 -11.48
CA PHE A 205 -18.41 -5.10 -12.43
C PHE A 205 -17.20 -4.45 -11.75
N TYR A 206 -17.41 -3.90 -10.55
CA TYR A 206 -16.33 -3.36 -9.73
C TYR A 206 -15.32 -4.44 -9.35
N GLU A 207 -15.77 -5.57 -8.81
CA GLU A 207 -14.90 -6.64 -8.32
C GLU A 207 -14.04 -7.25 -9.42
N GLU A 208 -14.62 -7.46 -10.61
CA GLU A 208 -13.94 -8.02 -11.78
C GLU A 208 -12.83 -7.11 -12.31
N ASN A 209 -13.01 -5.79 -12.24
CA ASN A 209 -12.15 -4.83 -12.94
C ASN A 209 -11.26 -3.97 -12.02
N PHE A 210 -11.76 -3.61 -10.84
CA PHE A 210 -11.04 -2.78 -9.86
C PHE A 210 -10.49 -3.61 -8.69
N GLY A 211 -10.96 -4.84 -8.52
CA GLY A 211 -10.55 -5.79 -7.48
C GLY A 211 -11.49 -5.82 -6.29
N MET A 212 -11.09 -6.49 -5.21
CA MET A 212 -11.94 -6.72 -4.02
C MET A 212 -12.55 -5.42 -3.49
N ILE A 213 -13.88 -5.39 -3.44
CA ILE A 213 -14.64 -4.25 -2.95
C ILE A 213 -14.45 -4.12 -1.43
N LYS A 214 -14.06 -2.93 -0.98
CA LYS A 214 -14.01 -2.61 0.45
C LYS A 214 -15.41 -2.21 0.91
N PRO A 215 -15.80 -2.44 2.18
CA PRO A 215 -17.10 -2.03 2.69
C PRO A 215 -17.44 -0.56 2.41
N PHE A 216 -16.48 0.35 2.59
CA PHE A 216 -16.63 1.78 2.28
C PHE A 216 -16.97 2.03 0.80
N VAL A 217 -16.30 1.33 -0.12
CA VAL A 217 -16.54 1.51 -1.56
C VAL A 217 -17.87 0.88 -1.98
N ALA A 218 -18.30 -0.20 -1.31
CA ALA A 218 -19.62 -0.78 -1.54
C ALA A 218 -20.74 0.17 -1.13
N GLU A 219 -20.60 0.84 0.01
CA GLU A 219 -21.53 1.87 0.47
C GLU A 219 -21.56 3.07 -0.50
N GLU A 220 -20.39 3.55 -0.93
CA GLU A 220 -20.26 4.62 -1.92
C GLU A 220 -20.90 4.25 -3.26
N ILE A 221 -20.66 3.04 -3.76
CA ILE A 221 -21.31 2.53 -5.00
C ILE A 221 -22.83 2.48 -4.83
N GLY A 222 -23.33 2.03 -3.68
CA GLY A 222 -24.76 2.03 -3.38
C GLY A 222 -25.38 3.43 -3.48
N HIS A 223 -24.72 4.44 -2.88
CA HIS A 223 -25.19 5.83 -2.96
C HIS A 223 -25.21 6.37 -4.40
N TRP A 224 -24.18 6.07 -5.20
CA TRP A 224 -24.17 6.50 -6.59
C TRP A 224 -25.22 5.79 -7.45
N ILE A 225 -25.55 4.53 -7.14
CA ILE A 225 -26.65 3.80 -7.78
C ILE A 225 -27.99 4.47 -7.44
N ASP A 226 -28.20 4.86 -6.19
CA ASP A 226 -29.42 5.54 -5.74
C ASP A 226 -29.59 6.93 -6.41
N ASP A 227 -28.49 7.68 -6.58
CA ASP A 227 -28.51 9.05 -7.09
C ASP A 227 -28.52 9.16 -8.63
N LEU A 228 -27.86 8.24 -9.36
CA LEU A 228 -27.63 8.32 -10.82
C LEU A 228 -28.07 7.08 -11.61
N SER A 229 -28.52 6.02 -10.96
CA SER A 229 -28.77 4.68 -11.52
C SER A 229 -27.53 3.82 -11.79
N GLU A 230 -27.72 2.50 -11.71
CA GLU A 230 -26.66 1.49 -11.84
C GLU A 230 -25.91 1.54 -13.17
N GLU A 231 -26.63 1.81 -14.26
CA GLU A 231 -26.06 1.85 -15.61
C GLU A 231 -25.08 3.02 -15.79
N VAL A 232 -25.39 4.17 -15.18
CA VAL A 232 -24.53 5.35 -15.19
C VAL A 232 -23.25 5.10 -14.40
N VAL A 233 -23.36 4.44 -13.25
CA VAL A 233 -22.20 4.07 -12.43
C VAL A 233 -21.25 3.14 -13.20
N ILE A 234 -21.79 2.13 -13.88
CA ILE A 234 -21.00 1.22 -14.73
C ILE A 234 -20.34 1.98 -15.88
N ALA A 235 -21.04 2.92 -16.53
CA ALA A 235 -20.47 3.72 -17.61
C ALA A 235 -19.26 4.57 -17.15
N ALA A 236 -19.34 5.17 -15.96
CA ALA A 236 -18.23 5.91 -15.36
C ALA A 236 -17.04 4.98 -15.05
N MET A 237 -17.32 3.81 -14.47
CA MET A 237 -16.32 2.77 -14.20
C MET A 237 -15.61 2.32 -15.49
N GLN A 238 -16.35 2.03 -16.55
CA GLN A 238 -15.79 1.67 -17.86
C GLN A 238 -14.87 2.77 -18.41
N ARG A 239 -15.25 4.04 -18.26
CA ARG A 239 -14.45 5.19 -18.72
C ARG A 239 -13.15 5.34 -17.93
N ALA A 240 -13.17 5.05 -16.63
CA ALA A 240 -11.95 5.00 -15.82
C ALA A 240 -11.01 3.89 -16.28
N LEU A 241 -11.53 2.68 -16.54
CA LEU A 241 -10.74 1.54 -17.00
C LEU A 241 -10.11 1.76 -18.38
N ARG A 242 -10.83 2.37 -19.32
CA ARG A 242 -10.29 2.78 -20.64
C ARG A 242 -9.09 3.73 -20.52
N LYS A 243 -8.98 4.46 -19.42
CA LYS A 243 -7.86 5.36 -19.10
C LYS A 243 -6.84 4.74 -18.14
N ASN A 244 -7.00 3.46 -17.81
CA ASN A 244 -6.22 2.74 -16.80
C ASN A 244 -6.19 3.49 -15.45
N LYS A 245 -7.34 4.03 -15.04
CA LYS A 245 -7.52 4.77 -13.79
C LYS A 245 -8.32 3.95 -12.78
N ARG A 246 -8.10 4.25 -11.50
CA ARG A 246 -8.75 3.59 -10.36
C ARG A 246 -10.12 4.19 -10.07
N TRP A 247 -10.88 3.58 -9.17
CA TRP A 247 -12.23 3.97 -8.75
C TRP A 247 -12.43 5.47 -8.53
N ASN A 248 -11.51 6.16 -7.84
CA ASN A 248 -11.62 7.61 -7.57
C ASN A 248 -11.74 8.46 -8.86
N TYR A 249 -11.24 7.97 -9.99
CA TYR A 249 -11.42 8.65 -11.27
C TYR A 249 -12.83 8.45 -11.83
N ALA A 250 -13.45 7.29 -11.62
CA ALA A 250 -14.85 7.07 -11.92
C ALA A 250 -15.74 7.95 -11.03
N VAL A 251 -15.42 8.09 -9.75
CA VAL A 251 -16.11 9.02 -8.82
C VAL A 251 -16.07 10.45 -9.36
N GLY A 252 -14.90 10.95 -9.79
CA GLY A 252 -14.82 12.28 -10.40
C GLY A 252 -15.63 12.45 -11.70
N ILE A 253 -15.85 11.37 -12.46
CA ILE A 253 -16.76 11.38 -13.62
C ILE A 253 -18.22 11.44 -13.16
N LEU A 254 -18.59 10.67 -12.13
CA LEU A 254 -19.94 10.68 -11.56
C LEU A 254 -20.28 12.03 -10.94
N GLU A 255 -19.33 12.67 -10.28
CA GLU A 255 -19.47 14.04 -9.77
C GLU A 255 -19.71 15.04 -10.90
N ASP A 256 -18.94 14.97 -11.99
CA ASP A 256 -19.14 15.83 -13.16
C ASP A 256 -20.52 15.60 -13.78
N TRP A 257 -20.95 14.35 -13.91
CA TRP A 257 -22.27 14.01 -14.45
C TRP A 257 -23.42 14.46 -13.54
N ALA A 258 -23.30 14.27 -12.23
CA ALA A 258 -24.26 14.75 -11.25
C ALA A 258 -24.38 16.29 -11.28
N ASN A 259 -23.26 17.00 -11.35
CA ASN A 259 -23.21 18.47 -11.40
C ASN A 259 -23.81 19.03 -12.70
N ASN A 260 -23.69 18.31 -13.81
CA ASN A 260 -24.27 18.70 -15.11
C ASN A 260 -25.70 18.14 -15.31
N ASN A 261 -26.31 17.56 -14.26
CA ASN A 261 -27.65 16.96 -14.29
C ASN A 261 -27.83 15.85 -15.34
N ILE A 262 -26.77 15.11 -15.63
CA ILE A 262 -26.72 13.98 -16.55
C ILE A 262 -27.08 12.73 -15.74
N ARG A 263 -28.32 12.25 -15.88
CA ARG A 263 -28.85 11.13 -15.08
C ARG A 263 -29.29 9.92 -15.89
N THR A 264 -29.26 9.99 -17.21
CA THR A 264 -29.69 8.90 -18.09
C THR A 264 -28.58 8.53 -19.07
N LEU A 265 -28.58 7.29 -19.54
CA LEU A 265 -27.65 6.84 -20.58
C LEU A 265 -27.74 7.70 -21.85
N ALA A 266 -28.93 8.19 -22.21
CA ALA A 266 -29.13 9.09 -23.34
C ALA A 266 -28.42 10.45 -23.17
N ASP A 267 -28.36 10.96 -21.95
CA ASP A 267 -27.65 12.20 -21.63
C ASP A 267 -26.12 11.98 -21.66
N ILE A 268 -25.65 10.78 -21.28
CA ILE A 268 -24.24 10.39 -21.35
C ILE A 268 -23.80 10.29 -22.81
N GLU A 269 -24.59 9.64 -23.68
CA GLU A 269 -24.30 9.57 -25.12
C GLU A 269 -24.23 10.97 -25.74
N SER A 270 -25.17 11.85 -25.37
CA SER A 270 -25.19 13.24 -25.82
C SER A 270 -23.96 14.03 -25.34
N SER A 271 -23.59 13.87 -24.07
CA SER A 271 -22.39 14.47 -23.47
C SER A 271 -21.09 13.92 -24.09
N GLU A 272 -21.05 12.64 -24.43
CA GLU A 272 -19.91 11.99 -25.06
C GLU A 272 -19.73 12.47 -26.50
N GLU A 273 -20.82 12.71 -27.22
CA GLU A 273 -20.78 13.26 -28.56
C GLU A 273 -20.34 14.73 -28.56
N GLU A 274 -20.79 15.52 -27.58
CA GLU A 274 -20.31 16.89 -27.37
C GLU A 274 -18.83 16.93 -26.97
N PHE A 275 -18.39 16.04 -26.07
CA PHE A 275 -16.99 15.92 -25.68
C PHE A 275 -16.09 15.52 -26.86
N ARG A 276 -16.55 14.58 -27.70
CA ARG A 276 -15.87 14.15 -28.93
C ARG A 276 -15.80 15.28 -29.97
N ARG A 277 -16.89 16.05 -30.15
CA ARG A 277 -16.89 17.26 -31.00
C ARG A 277 -15.94 18.33 -30.47
N ASN A 278 -15.87 18.54 -29.16
CA ASN A 278 -15.03 19.57 -28.54
C ASN A 278 -13.53 19.17 -28.50
N ALA A 279 -13.22 17.89 -28.32
CA ALA A 279 -11.87 17.34 -28.43
C ALA A 279 -11.29 17.54 -29.85
N ASN A 280 -12.10 17.30 -30.89
CA ASN A 280 -11.72 17.54 -32.28
C ASN A 280 -11.59 19.03 -32.63
N LYS A 281 -12.29 19.94 -31.94
CA LYS A 281 -12.12 21.40 -32.09
C LYS A 281 -10.80 21.90 -31.47
N ARG A 282 -10.32 21.25 -30.40
CA ARG A 282 -9.08 21.63 -29.70
C ARG A 282 -7.79 21.22 -30.44
N THR A 283 -7.85 20.18 -31.28
CA THR A 283 -6.71 19.75 -32.11
C THR A 283 -6.48 20.59 -33.37
N GLY A 284 -7.36 21.54 -33.68
CA GLY A 284 -7.31 22.34 -34.92
C GLY A 284 -6.77 23.76 -34.80
N LYS A 285 -6.28 24.23 -33.63
CA LYS A 285 -5.87 25.64 -33.49
C LYS A 285 -4.62 25.81 -32.60
N VAL A 286 -3.44 25.69 -33.21
CA VAL A 286 -2.20 26.21 -32.62
C VAL A 286 -2.06 27.68 -32.99
N LYS A 287 -2.06 28.57 -31.99
CA LYS A 287 -1.05 29.62 -31.70
C LYS A 287 -1.65 30.74 -30.84
N GLY A 288 -1.01 30.99 -29.70
CA GLY A 288 -0.86 32.33 -29.14
C GLY A 288 -1.47 32.59 -27.76
N GLY A 289 -0.62 33.04 -26.83
CA GLY A 289 -0.99 33.95 -25.75
C GLY A 289 -1.34 33.29 -24.42
N GLY A 290 -0.48 33.49 -23.41
CA GLY A 290 -0.75 33.06 -22.05
C GLY A 290 -1.77 33.93 -21.32
N SER A 291 -2.37 33.36 -20.28
CA SER A 291 -2.63 34.03 -19.00
C SER A 291 -3.16 33.01 -17.97
N ASN A 292 -2.84 33.24 -16.71
CA ASN A 292 -3.39 32.56 -15.55
C ASN A 292 -4.93 32.60 -15.57
N GLY A 293 -5.55 31.43 -15.46
CA GLY A 293 -6.99 31.27 -15.22
C GLY A 293 -7.21 30.45 -13.95
N SER A 294 -7.48 31.15 -12.84
CA SER A 294 -8.00 30.58 -11.60
C SER A 294 -9.27 29.79 -11.89
N VAL A 295 -9.27 28.49 -11.58
CA VAL A 295 -10.48 27.67 -11.64
C VAL A 295 -11.28 27.94 -10.38
N LYS A 296 -12.40 28.65 -10.56
CA LYS A 296 -13.46 28.82 -9.57
C LYS A 296 -13.94 27.44 -9.12
N THR A 297 -13.62 27.08 -7.88
CA THR A 297 -14.39 26.11 -7.10
C THR A 297 -15.81 26.64 -6.98
N SER A 298 -16.73 26.04 -7.73
CA SER A 298 -18.16 26.32 -7.60
C SER A 298 -18.64 25.80 -6.25
N LYS A 299 -19.19 26.70 -5.45
CA LYS A 299 -19.80 26.54 -4.11
C LYS A 299 -20.76 25.34 -3.95
N SER A 300 -21.15 24.69 -5.03
CA SER A 300 -22.03 23.51 -5.08
C SER A 300 -21.32 22.19 -4.70
N SER A 301 -20.00 22.10 -4.85
CA SER A 301 -19.27 20.87 -4.52
C SER A 301 -19.24 20.63 -3.01
N GLU A 302 -18.99 21.68 -2.21
CA GLU A 302 -18.93 21.57 -0.73
C GLU A 302 -20.28 21.19 -0.10
N GLU A 303 -21.41 21.66 -0.64
CA GLU A 303 -22.74 21.29 -0.14
C GLU A 303 -23.10 19.82 -0.44
N PHE A 304 -22.69 19.30 -1.60
CA PHE A 304 -22.92 17.88 -1.94
C PHE A 304 -22.04 16.95 -1.11
N PHE A 305 -20.74 17.27 -0.94
CA PHE A 305 -19.83 16.46 -0.11
C PHE A 305 -20.10 16.57 1.39
N SER A 306 -20.68 17.67 1.87
CA SER A 306 -21.07 17.77 3.29
C SER A 306 -22.13 16.73 3.70
N LYS A 307 -22.91 16.20 2.74
CA LYS A 307 -23.86 15.10 3.00
C LYS A 307 -23.15 13.75 3.18
N TYR A 308 -21.91 13.64 2.69
CA TYR A 308 -21.13 12.40 2.62
C TYR A 308 -19.74 12.56 3.28
N ASP A 309 -19.57 13.54 4.17
CA ASP A 309 -18.36 13.68 4.99
C ASP A 309 -18.44 12.71 6.18
N PHE A 310 -17.86 11.53 5.99
CA PHE A 310 -17.85 10.44 6.98
C PHE A 310 -16.77 10.62 8.06
N SER A 311 -16.19 11.82 8.22
CA SER A 311 -15.22 12.10 9.30
C SER A 311 -15.85 12.17 10.71
N ASN A 312 -17.18 12.07 10.82
CA ASN A 312 -17.94 12.04 12.08
C ASN A 312 -18.89 10.83 12.20
N SER A 313 -18.40 9.61 12.00
CA SER A 313 -19.11 8.38 12.41
C SER A 313 -18.17 7.37 13.05
#